data_AF-A0A7C7ZKU5-F1
#
_entry.id   AF-A0A7C7ZKU5-F1
#
_cell.length_a   1.000
_cell.length_b   1.000
_cell.length_c   1.000
_cell.angle_alpha   90.00
_cell.angle_beta   90.00
_cell.angle_gamma   90.00
#
_symmetry.space_group_name_H-M   'P 1'
#
loop_
_entity.id
_entity.type
_entity.pdbx_description
1 polymer ?
#
loop_
_entity_poly.entity_id
_entity_poly.type
_entity_poly.pdbx_seq_one_letter_code
_entity_poly.pdbx_strand_id
1 'polypeptide(L)'
;MSNITMREMLEAGVHFGHQTRYWNPKMAPYIFGERGKIHIINLEKTLPLFNDALNFINKLAANKGTIMFVGTKKAARKTISTEAKRCNMPYVDHRWLGGMLTNFGTIKKSIHRLKELEEMRENGGLERFSKKEGLKFMRQLDKLERSVGGIKDLKGPPDAILVMDVGYEKIAIKEAAKLGIPVIGIVDTNNKPIDVDYVIPGNDDSIRALTLYCQSFAGAILEGKASVIKELVGNKEVAKAVGKKPAAKKAVVKTKDASKEG
;
A
#
# COMPACT_ATOMS: atom_id res chain seq x y z
N MET A 1 -9.02 3.68 18.03
CA MET A 1 -7.57 3.37 18.01
C MET A 1 -7.18 2.61 19.27
N SER A 2 -6.75 1.35 19.15
CA SER A 2 -5.91 0.74 20.17
C SER A 2 -4.54 1.40 20.06
N ASN A 3 -4.28 2.38 20.92
CA ASN A 3 -3.02 3.12 20.89
C ASN A 3 -1.87 2.17 21.19
N ILE A 4 -0.91 2.08 20.29
CA ILE A 4 0.32 1.33 20.56
C ILE A 4 1.04 1.99 21.71
N THR A 5 1.48 1.16 22.65
CA THR A 5 2.26 1.60 23.79
C THR A 5 3.75 1.50 23.49
N MET A 6 4.55 2.33 24.16
CA MET A 6 6.01 2.21 24.11
C MET A 6 6.49 0.82 24.54
N ARG A 7 5.75 0.17 25.47
CA ARG A 7 6.02 -1.20 25.90
C ARG A 7 5.93 -2.20 24.76
N GLU A 8 4.87 -2.14 23.95
CA GLU A 8 4.71 -3.02 22.78
C GLU A 8 5.84 -2.78 21.75
N MET A 9 6.24 -1.52 21.53
CA MET A 9 7.39 -1.20 20.66
C MET A 9 8.71 -1.77 21.20
N LEU A 10 8.92 -1.74 22.51
CA LEU A 10 10.07 -2.37 23.16
C LEU A 10 10.05 -3.89 22.98
N GLU A 11 8.93 -4.54 23.28
CA GLU A 11 8.75 -6.00 23.18
C GLU A 11 8.90 -6.51 21.73
N ALA A 12 8.46 -5.71 20.75
CA ALA A 12 8.64 -6.00 19.32
C ALA A 12 10.07 -5.75 18.81
N GLY A 13 10.91 -5.05 19.59
CA GLY A 13 12.29 -4.74 19.22
C GLY A 13 12.45 -3.57 18.25
N VAL A 14 11.50 -2.61 18.23
CA VAL A 14 11.53 -1.40 17.39
C VAL A 14 12.74 -0.51 17.71
N HIS A 15 13.18 -0.51 18.97
CA HIS A 15 14.27 0.32 19.48
C HIS A 15 15.67 -0.11 19.04
N PHE A 16 15.83 -1.31 18.47
CA PHE A 16 17.13 -1.76 17.99
C PHE A 16 17.42 -1.17 16.61
N GLY A 17 18.54 -0.46 16.49
CA GLY A 17 19.07 -0.05 15.20
C GLY A 17 20.18 -0.98 14.70
N HIS A 18 21.00 -0.45 13.80
CA HIS A 18 22.17 -1.11 13.24
C HIS A 18 23.44 -0.90 14.07
N GLN A 19 24.53 -1.56 13.65
CA GLN A 19 25.86 -1.36 14.24
C GLN A 19 26.34 0.08 14.07
N THR A 20 27.06 0.60 15.08
CA THR A 20 27.47 2.01 15.16
C THR A 20 28.32 2.48 13.98
N ARG A 21 29.08 1.58 13.34
CA ARG A 21 29.87 1.87 12.14
C ARG A 21 29.05 2.14 10.86
N TYR A 22 27.78 1.71 10.82
CA TYR A 22 26.93 1.82 9.63
C TYR A 22 25.92 2.96 9.72
N TRP A 23 25.98 3.77 10.78
CA TRP A 23 24.97 4.79 11.03
C TRP A 23 25.05 5.97 10.06
N ASN A 24 23.91 6.63 9.87
CA ASN A 24 23.79 7.85 9.11
C ASN A 24 23.73 9.06 10.06
N PRO A 25 24.58 10.08 9.89
CA PRO A 25 24.55 11.27 10.75
C PRO A 25 23.21 12.01 10.77
N LYS A 26 22.40 11.92 9.71
CA LYS A 26 21.06 12.53 9.68
C LYS A 26 20.06 11.85 10.62
N MET A 27 20.37 10.65 11.10
CA MET A 27 19.58 9.94 12.11
C MET A 27 19.96 10.30 13.55
N ALA A 28 21.00 11.13 13.77
CA ALA A 28 21.40 11.57 15.11
C ALA A 28 20.24 12.06 15.99
N PRO A 29 19.26 12.85 15.49
CA PRO A 29 18.15 13.31 16.32
C PRO A 29 17.25 12.18 16.82
N TYR A 30 17.22 11.03 16.14
CA TYR A 30 16.35 9.90 16.47
C TYR A 30 17.05 8.78 17.25
N ILE A 31 18.37 8.90 17.47
CA ILE A 31 19.15 7.92 18.22
C ILE A 31 19.20 8.37 19.69
N PHE A 32 18.82 7.48 20.60
CA PHE A 32 18.90 7.69 22.04
C PHE A 32 20.34 7.50 22.56
N GLY A 33 21.04 6.51 22.02
CA GLY A 33 22.41 6.19 22.41
C GLY A 33 22.91 4.91 21.74
N GLU A 34 23.91 4.26 22.32
CA GLU A 34 24.42 2.97 21.86
C GLU A 34 24.63 2.01 23.03
N ARG A 35 24.43 0.71 22.79
CA ARG A 35 24.72 -0.36 23.75
C ARG A 35 25.28 -1.55 22.99
N GLY A 36 26.45 -2.05 23.42
CA GLY A 36 27.07 -3.21 22.78
C GLY A 36 27.33 -3.02 21.29
N LYS A 37 27.73 -1.80 20.87
CA LYS A 37 27.98 -1.40 19.47
C LYS A 37 26.74 -1.40 18.56
N ILE A 38 25.53 -1.44 19.13
CA ILE A 38 24.26 -1.26 18.41
C ILE A 38 23.64 0.07 18.84
N HIS A 39 23.17 0.86 17.87
CA HIS A 39 22.42 2.06 18.18
C HIS A 39 21.04 1.74 18.73
N ILE A 40 20.61 2.51 19.72
CA ILE A 40 19.26 2.45 20.29
C ILE A 40 18.47 3.63 19.74
N ILE A 41 17.36 3.34 19.09
CA ILE A 41 16.42 4.32 18.55
C ILE A 41 15.56 4.88 19.69
N ASN A 42 15.35 6.20 19.70
CA ASN A 42 14.59 6.89 20.73
C ASN A 42 13.07 6.70 20.51
N LEU A 43 12.46 5.81 21.28
CA LEU A 43 11.01 5.55 21.21
C LEU A 43 10.14 6.71 21.69
N GLU A 44 10.65 7.62 22.51
CA GLU A 44 9.92 8.85 22.89
C GLU A 44 9.68 9.75 21.67
N LYS A 45 10.55 9.66 20.66
CA LYS A 45 10.38 10.33 19.36
C LYS A 45 9.62 9.47 18.37
N THR A 46 9.90 8.17 18.33
CA THR A 46 9.20 7.24 17.41
C THR A 46 7.70 7.21 17.67
N LEU A 47 7.27 7.12 18.93
CA LEU A 47 5.87 6.89 19.26
C LEU A 47 4.95 8.03 18.78
N PRO A 48 5.23 9.32 19.04
CA PRO A 48 4.46 10.43 18.47
C PRO A 48 4.43 10.42 16.94
N LEU A 49 5.58 10.25 16.29
CA LEU A 49 5.67 10.23 14.82
C LEU A 49 4.89 9.06 14.20
N PHE A 50 4.91 7.91 14.87
CA PHE A 50 4.15 6.74 14.48
C PHE A 50 2.64 6.98 14.58
N ASN A 51 2.19 7.63 15.66
CA ASN A 51 0.79 7.99 15.83
C ASN A 51 0.34 9.02 14.79
N ASP A 52 1.18 10.00 14.45
CA ASP A 52 0.89 10.96 13.38
C ASP A 52 0.73 10.26 12.02
N ALA A 53 1.60 9.30 11.71
CA ALA A 53 1.47 8.48 10.51
C ALA A 53 0.19 7.64 10.52
N LEU A 54 -0.18 7.01 11.64
CA LEU A 54 -1.45 6.27 11.77
C LEU A 54 -2.67 7.17 11.56
N ASN A 55 -2.64 8.39 12.10
CA ASN A 55 -3.71 9.38 11.92
C ASN A 55 -3.85 9.78 10.44
N PHE A 56 -2.74 9.99 9.74
CA PHE A 56 -2.75 10.27 8.31
C PHE A 56 -3.34 9.09 7.51
N ILE A 57 -2.86 7.87 7.77
CA ILE A 57 -3.34 6.63 7.13
C ILE A 57 -4.85 6.45 7.35
N ASN A 58 -5.32 6.66 8.58
CA ASN A 58 -6.73 6.54 8.93
C ASN A 58 -7.60 7.53 8.13
N LYS A 59 -7.21 8.81 8.09
CA LYS A 59 -7.92 9.85 7.31
C LYS A 59 -7.93 9.54 5.82
N LEU A 60 -6.81 9.09 5.28
CA LEU A 60 -6.70 8.74 3.86
C LEU A 60 -7.59 7.54 3.50
N ALA A 61 -7.62 6.52 4.37
CA ALA A 61 -8.50 5.37 4.19
C ALA A 61 -10.00 5.74 4.30
N ALA A 62 -10.36 6.67 5.20
CA ALA A 62 -11.72 7.19 5.32
C ALA A 62 -12.17 7.91 4.03
N ASN A 63 -11.25 8.60 3.37
CA ASN A 63 -11.49 9.25 2.08
C ASN A 63 -11.46 8.28 0.88
N LYS A 64 -11.50 6.96 1.11
CA LYS A 64 -11.37 5.91 0.09
C LYS A 64 -10.05 5.96 -0.69
N GLY A 65 -9.01 6.56 -0.10
CA GLY A 65 -7.68 6.58 -0.65
C GLY A 65 -7.06 5.18 -0.70
N THR A 66 -6.27 4.94 -1.73
CA THR A 66 -5.53 3.71 -1.96
C THR A 66 -4.13 3.84 -1.39
N ILE A 67 -3.78 2.97 -0.44
CA ILE A 67 -2.49 3.01 0.26
C ILE A 67 -1.72 1.74 -0.09
N MET A 68 -0.55 1.87 -0.72
CA MET A 68 0.23 0.71 -1.16
C MET A 68 1.31 0.33 -0.15
N PHE A 69 1.33 -0.95 0.24
CA PHE A 69 2.38 -1.49 1.12
C PHE A 69 3.60 -1.91 0.28
N VAL A 70 4.80 -1.50 0.68
CA VAL A 70 6.03 -1.77 -0.05
C VAL A 70 7.09 -2.29 0.91
N GLY A 71 7.65 -3.45 0.59
CA GLY A 71 8.80 -3.99 1.30
C GLY A 71 9.21 -5.34 0.74
N THR A 72 10.41 -5.37 0.16
CA THR A 72 10.89 -6.48 -0.67
C THR A 72 11.94 -7.34 0.05
N LYS A 73 12.36 -6.92 1.24
CA LYS A 73 13.23 -7.65 2.16
C LYS A 73 12.58 -8.97 2.57
N LYS A 74 13.37 -10.04 2.64
CA LYS A 74 12.87 -11.40 2.92
C LYS A 74 12.03 -11.48 4.20
N ALA A 75 12.43 -10.75 5.25
CA ALA A 75 11.72 -10.69 6.54
C ALA A 75 10.33 -10.04 6.44
N ALA A 76 10.13 -9.12 5.49
CA ALA A 76 8.91 -8.32 5.39
C ALA A 76 7.84 -8.94 4.46
N ARG A 77 8.24 -9.75 3.47
CA ARG A 77 7.37 -10.15 2.34
C ARG A 77 6.04 -10.78 2.77
N LYS A 78 6.11 -11.77 3.65
CA LYS A 78 4.94 -12.52 4.12
C LYS A 78 4.01 -11.62 4.93
N THR A 79 4.57 -10.83 5.82
CA THR A 79 3.82 -9.92 6.69
C THR A 79 3.08 -8.87 5.87
N ILE A 80 3.78 -8.22 4.93
CA ILE A 80 3.20 -7.20 4.03
C ILE A 80 2.04 -7.78 3.23
N SER A 81 2.26 -8.90 2.52
CA SER A 81 1.23 -9.50 1.67
C SER A 81 0.03 -9.96 2.48
N THR A 82 0.22 -10.47 3.71
CA THR A 82 -0.86 -10.92 4.59
C THR A 82 -1.71 -9.74 5.07
N GLU A 83 -1.08 -8.70 5.61
CA GLU A 83 -1.79 -7.55 6.19
C GLU A 83 -2.42 -6.66 5.12
N ALA A 84 -1.76 -6.46 3.97
CA ALA A 84 -2.33 -5.72 2.86
C ALA A 84 -3.57 -6.41 2.27
N LYS A 85 -3.54 -7.75 2.15
CA LYS A 85 -4.74 -8.53 1.77
C LYS A 85 -5.85 -8.41 2.81
N ARG A 86 -5.51 -8.43 4.10
CA ARG A 86 -6.49 -8.27 5.20
C ARG A 86 -7.23 -6.95 5.11
N CYS A 87 -6.56 -5.86 4.76
CA CYS A 87 -7.18 -4.53 4.63
C CYS A 87 -7.61 -4.17 3.19
N ASN A 88 -7.52 -5.12 2.26
CA ASN A 88 -7.82 -4.95 0.83
C ASN A 88 -7.11 -3.73 0.22
N MET A 89 -5.79 -3.72 0.33
CA MET A 89 -4.90 -2.69 -0.21
C MET A 89 -3.82 -3.31 -1.11
N PRO A 90 -3.31 -2.56 -2.10
CA PRO A 90 -2.25 -3.03 -2.97
C PRO A 90 -0.94 -3.21 -2.22
N TYR A 91 -0.09 -4.12 -2.70
CA TYR A 91 1.22 -4.37 -2.10
C TYR A 91 2.30 -4.80 -3.10
N VAL A 92 3.56 -4.57 -2.72
CA VAL A 92 4.75 -5.04 -3.42
C VAL A 92 5.68 -5.68 -2.39
N ASP A 93 5.78 -7.01 -2.43
CA ASP A 93 6.51 -7.82 -1.45
C ASP A 93 7.75 -8.53 -2.02
N HIS A 94 7.94 -8.56 -3.35
CA HIS A 94 9.06 -9.27 -3.99
C HIS A 94 10.13 -8.37 -4.56
N ARG A 95 9.77 -7.53 -5.54
CA ARG A 95 10.70 -6.63 -6.23
C ARG A 95 9.94 -5.43 -6.75
N TRP A 96 10.47 -4.24 -6.48
CA TRP A 96 10.05 -3.03 -7.16
C TRP A 96 10.56 -3.02 -8.60
N LEU A 97 9.65 -3.00 -9.58
CA LEU A 97 10.01 -2.77 -10.98
C LEU A 97 10.15 -1.27 -11.19
N GLY A 98 11.28 -0.81 -11.72
CA GLY A 98 11.45 0.60 -12.06
C GLY A 98 10.38 1.06 -13.06
N GLY A 99 9.77 2.20 -12.79
CA GLY A 99 8.62 2.69 -13.54
C GLY A 99 7.28 2.20 -13.02
N MET A 100 7.23 1.55 -11.84
CA MET A 100 5.99 1.05 -11.23
C MET A 100 4.94 2.15 -11.05
N LEU A 101 5.38 3.35 -10.64
CA LEU A 101 4.50 4.49 -10.48
C LEU A 101 4.62 5.45 -11.68
N THR A 102 5.85 5.73 -12.10
CA THR A 102 6.14 6.75 -13.12
C THR A 102 5.84 6.32 -14.56
N ASN A 103 5.79 5.01 -14.83
CA ASN A 103 5.44 4.44 -16.14
C ASN A 103 4.32 3.39 -15.99
N PHE A 104 3.25 3.78 -15.30
CA PHE A 104 2.15 2.88 -14.98
C PHE A 104 1.46 2.30 -16.24
N GLY A 105 1.45 3.03 -17.36
CA GLY A 105 0.92 2.53 -18.63
C GLY A 105 1.61 1.25 -19.13
N THR A 106 2.91 1.09 -18.88
CA THR A 106 3.65 -0.13 -19.23
C THR A 106 3.37 -1.26 -18.25
N ILE A 107 3.26 -0.93 -16.96
CA ILE A 107 2.92 -1.90 -15.91
C ILE A 107 1.52 -2.48 -16.11
N LYS A 108 0.56 -1.66 -16.56
CA LYS A 108 -0.79 -2.11 -16.93
C LYS A 108 -0.77 -3.22 -17.99
N LYS A 109 0.16 -3.20 -18.94
CA LYS A 109 0.30 -4.28 -19.94
C LYS A 109 0.71 -5.60 -19.27
N SER A 110 1.64 -5.55 -18.33
CA SER A 110 2.06 -6.73 -17.54
C SER A 110 0.92 -7.26 -16.67
N ILE A 111 0.12 -6.36 -16.06
CA ILE A 111 -1.07 -6.74 -15.28
C ILE A 111 -2.12 -7.38 -16.19
N HIS A 112 -2.37 -6.82 -17.37
CA HIS A 112 -3.30 -7.40 -18.34
C HIS A 112 -2.86 -8.81 -18.75
N ARG A 113 -1.57 -8.97 -19.05
CA ARG A 113 -0.99 -10.28 -19.37
C ARG A 113 -1.12 -11.27 -18.22
N LEU A 114 -0.99 -10.83 -16.96
CA LEU A 114 -1.23 -11.69 -15.81
C LEU A 114 -2.69 -12.19 -15.80
N LYS A 115 -3.67 -11.29 -15.98
CA LYS A 115 -5.08 -11.65 -16.01
C LYS A 115 -5.43 -12.63 -17.13
N GLU A 116 -4.88 -12.42 -18.34
CA GLU A 116 -5.02 -13.38 -19.45
C GLU A 116 -4.52 -14.77 -19.07
N LEU A 117 -3.36 -14.87 -18.42
CA LEU A 117 -2.79 -16.16 -18.01
C LEU A 117 -3.60 -16.80 -16.88
N GLU A 118 -4.13 -16.02 -15.94
CA GLU A 118 -5.04 -16.51 -14.89
C GLU A 118 -6.32 -17.10 -15.52
N GLU A 119 -6.94 -16.38 -16.47
CA GLU A 119 -8.14 -16.81 -17.17
C GLU A 119 -7.91 -18.07 -18.02
N MET A 120 -6.79 -18.13 -18.77
CA MET A 120 -6.43 -19.33 -19.55
C MET A 120 -6.22 -20.55 -18.66
N ARG A 121 -5.69 -20.36 -17.44
CA ARG A 121 -5.53 -21.44 -16.45
C ARG A 121 -6.89 -21.92 -15.94
N GLU A 122 -7.79 -21.01 -15.61
CA GLU A 122 -9.12 -21.32 -15.08
C GLU A 122 -10.01 -22.02 -16.11
N ASN A 123 -9.89 -21.63 -17.39
CA ASN A 123 -10.66 -22.23 -18.50
C ASN A 123 -10.09 -23.59 -18.99
N GLY A 124 -9.16 -24.21 -18.26
CA GLY A 124 -8.59 -25.51 -18.64
C GLY A 124 -7.67 -25.47 -19.86
N GLY A 125 -7.20 -24.29 -20.29
CA GLY A 125 -6.33 -24.14 -21.46
C GLY A 125 -5.00 -24.91 -21.36
N LEU A 126 -4.59 -25.25 -20.13
CA LEU A 126 -3.42 -26.07 -19.83
C LEU A 126 -3.48 -27.49 -20.38
N GLU A 127 -4.68 -28.06 -20.55
CA GLU A 127 -4.86 -29.42 -21.08
C GLU A 127 -4.47 -29.53 -22.56
N ARG A 128 -4.44 -28.40 -23.29
CA ARG A 128 -4.04 -28.32 -24.69
C ARG A 128 -2.53 -28.19 -24.89
N PHE A 129 -1.77 -27.96 -23.82
CA PHE A 129 -0.33 -27.78 -23.90
C PHE A 129 0.44 -29.09 -23.77
N SER A 130 1.56 -29.19 -24.47
CA SER A 130 2.56 -30.20 -24.13
C SER A 130 3.14 -29.96 -22.73
N LYS A 131 3.67 -31.01 -22.07
CA LYS A 131 4.29 -30.88 -20.72
C LYS A 131 5.32 -29.75 -20.64
N LYS A 132 6.10 -29.54 -21.72
CA LYS A 132 7.12 -28.49 -21.80
C LYS A 132 6.51 -27.10 -21.89
N GLU A 133 5.44 -26.93 -22.66
CA GLU A 133 4.71 -25.66 -22.79
C GLU A 133 3.94 -25.33 -21.52
N GLY A 134 3.28 -26.31 -20.90
CA GLY A 134 2.61 -26.14 -19.61
C GLY A 134 3.58 -25.68 -18.52
N LEU A 135 4.81 -26.23 -18.47
CA LEU A 135 5.83 -25.77 -17.54
C LEU A 135 6.28 -24.32 -17.81
N LYS A 136 6.47 -23.93 -19.09
CA LYS A 136 6.80 -22.55 -19.45
C LYS A 136 5.69 -21.57 -19.06
N PHE A 137 4.44 -21.98 -19.32
CA PHE A 137 3.25 -21.22 -18.95
C PHE A 137 3.19 -20.98 -17.44
N MET A 138 3.32 -22.02 -16.63
CA MET A 138 3.30 -21.91 -15.17
C MET A 138 4.43 -21.02 -14.64
N ARG A 139 5.65 -21.17 -15.18
CA ARG A 139 6.78 -20.29 -14.82
C ARG A 139 6.52 -18.82 -15.16
N GLN A 140 5.86 -18.54 -16.28
CA GLN A 140 5.50 -17.19 -16.67
C GLN A 140 4.44 -16.61 -15.75
N LEU A 141 3.40 -17.40 -15.42
CA LEU A 141 2.35 -17.02 -14.49
C LEU A 141 2.93 -16.72 -13.10
N ASP A 142 3.71 -17.64 -12.52
CA ASP A 142 4.34 -17.46 -11.21
C ASP A 142 5.26 -16.23 -11.17
N LYS A 143 6.00 -15.98 -12.26
CA LYS A 143 6.88 -14.81 -12.37
C LYS A 143 6.07 -13.51 -12.36
N LEU A 144 4.96 -13.46 -13.10
CA LEU A 144 4.09 -12.29 -13.15
C LEU A 144 3.33 -12.09 -11.83
N GLU A 145 2.81 -13.16 -11.23
CA GLU A 145 2.11 -13.10 -9.95
C GLU A 145 3.03 -12.55 -8.85
N ARG A 146 4.28 -13.01 -8.78
CA ARG A 146 5.29 -12.46 -7.86
C ARG A 146 5.64 -11.01 -8.15
N SER A 147 5.57 -10.56 -9.41
CA SER A 147 6.05 -9.23 -9.80
C SER A 147 4.98 -8.16 -9.72
N VAL A 148 3.74 -8.48 -10.11
CA VAL A 148 2.63 -7.52 -10.24
C VAL A 148 1.31 -8.00 -9.64
N GLY A 149 1.25 -9.21 -9.05
CA GLY A 149 0.02 -9.76 -8.47
C GLY A 149 -0.56 -8.89 -7.36
N GLY A 150 0.29 -8.33 -6.50
CA GLY A 150 -0.14 -7.45 -5.41
C GLY A 150 -0.67 -6.07 -5.85
N ILE A 151 -0.50 -5.70 -7.13
CA ILE A 151 -1.01 -4.45 -7.72
C ILE A 151 -2.01 -4.71 -8.86
N LYS A 152 -2.51 -5.94 -9.02
CA LYS A 152 -3.32 -6.33 -10.19
C LYS A 152 -4.69 -5.65 -10.28
N ASP A 153 -5.20 -5.17 -9.14
CA ASP A 153 -6.48 -4.47 -9.04
C ASP A 153 -6.33 -2.95 -9.01
N LEU A 154 -5.10 -2.47 -9.14
CA LEU A 154 -4.77 -1.06 -9.12
C LEU A 154 -5.22 -0.37 -10.42
N LYS A 155 -6.07 0.66 -10.32
CA LYS A 155 -6.62 1.39 -11.48
C LYS A 155 -5.75 2.58 -11.92
N GLY A 156 -5.04 3.18 -10.97
CA GLY A 156 -4.17 4.35 -11.13
C GLY A 156 -3.06 4.35 -10.08
N PRO A 157 -2.19 5.36 -10.02
CA PRO A 157 -1.23 5.47 -8.93
C PRO A 157 -1.94 5.49 -7.56
N PRO A 158 -1.31 4.94 -6.49
CA PRO A 158 -1.85 5.01 -5.15
C PRO A 158 -1.78 6.45 -4.59
N ASP A 159 -2.62 6.74 -3.61
CA ASP A 159 -2.67 8.04 -2.94
C ASP A 159 -1.59 8.19 -1.86
N ALA A 160 -1.01 7.09 -1.38
CA ALA A 160 0.17 7.07 -0.53
C ALA A 160 0.91 5.72 -0.62
N ILE A 161 2.18 5.70 -0.24
CA ILE A 161 2.96 4.46 -0.09
C ILE A 161 3.48 4.28 1.35
N LEU A 162 3.41 3.05 1.85
CA LEU A 162 3.98 2.60 3.12
C LEU A 162 5.24 1.80 2.83
N VAL A 163 6.40 2.30 3.22
CA VAL A 163 7.71 1.70 2.92
C VAL A 163 8.33 1.13 4.20
N MET A 164 8.57 -0.18 4.22
CA MET A 164 9.10 -0.87 5.42
C MET A 164 10.61 -0.71 5.64
N ASP A 165 11.39 -0.39 4.60
CA ASP A 165 12.83 -0.13 4.70
C ASP A 165 13.21 0.92 3.64
N VAL A 166 13.41 2.17 4.05
CA VAL A 166 13.70 3.25 3.08
C VAL A 166 15.07 3.07 2.38
N GLY A 167 15.96 2.27 2.96
CA GLY A 167 17.26 1.93 2.39
C GLY A 167 17.19 0.94 1.25
N TYR A 168 16.27 -0.02 1.37
CA TYR A 168 16.08 -1.09 0.40
C TYR A 168 15.14 -0.66 -0.74
N GLU A 169 14.13 0.16 -0.46
CA GLU A 169 13.11 0.63 -1.41
C GLU A 169 13.38 2.03 -2.04
N LYS A 170 14.65 2.40 -2.23
CA LYS A 170 15.06 3.72 -2.77
C LYS A 170 14.39 4.13 -4.08
N ILE A 171 14.13 3.18 -4.97
CA ILE A 171 13.51 3.46 -6.28
C ILE A 171 12.04 3.84 -6.08
N ALA A 172 11.32 3.14 -5.20
CA ALA A 172 9.93 3.42 -4.91
C ALA A 172 9.75 4.83 -4.36
N ILE A 173 10.60 5.21 -3.41
CA ILE A 173 10.60 6.54 -2.78
C ILE A 173 10.85 7.64 -3.82
N LYS A 174 11.87 7.48 -4.68
CA LYS A 174 12.17 8.46 -5.73
C LYS A 174 11.04 8.62 -6.73
N GLU A 175 10.40 7.52 -7.12
CA GLU A 175 9.26 7.56 -8.02
C GLU A 175 8.04 8.24 -7.38
N ALA A 176 7.76 7.93 -6.11
CA ALA A 176 6.69 8.57 -5.35
C ALA A 176 6.92 10.07 -5.19
N ALA A 177 8.13 10.48 -4.81
CA ALA A 177 8.52 11.89 -4.69
C ALA A 177 8.35 12.65 -6.01
N LYS A 178 8.74 12.03 -7.14
CA LYS A 178 8.57 12.66 -8.47
C LYS A 178 7.10 12.91 -8.84
N LEU A 179 6.18 12.07 -8.34
CA LEU A 179 4.76 12.19 -8.59
C LEU A 179 4.00 12.94 -7.49
N GLY A 180 4.70 13.39 -6.43
CA GLY A 180 4.08 14.02 -5.26
C GLY A 180 3.21 13.06 -4.45
N ILE A 181 3.47 11.76 -4.52
CA ILE A 181 2.76 10.74 -3.72
C ILE A 181 3.40 10.70 -2.32
N PRO A 182 2.64 10.95 -1.24
CA PRO A 182 3.13 10.89 0.13
C PRO A 182 3.77 9.54 0.49
N VAL A 183 4.92 9.61 1.15
CA VAL A 183 5.70 8.45 1.60
C VAL A 183 5.69 8.38 3.13
N ILE A 184 5.17 7.28 3.65
CA ILE A 184 5.30 6.90 5.07
C ILE A 184 6.37 5.82 5.16
N GLY A 185 7.47 6.07 5.86
CA GLY A 185 8.65 5.22 5.80
C GLY A 185 9.22 4.86 7.17
N ILE A 186 9.53 3.58 7.37
CA ILE A 186 10.36 3.13 8.49
C ILE A 186 11.83 3.44 8.17
N VAL A 187 12.49 4.16 9.07
CA VAL A 187 13.88 4.59 8.90
C VAL A 187 14.73 4.07 10.04
N ASP A 188 15.56 3.08 9.76
CA ASP A 188 16.61 2.64 10.69
C ASP A 188 17.81 3.62 10.65
N THR A 189 18.64 3.54 11.67
CA THR A 189 19.87 4.28 11.95
C THR A 189 20.88 4.35 10.82
N ASN A 190 20.94 3.37 9.91
CA ASN A 190 21.84 3.36 8.75
C ASN A 190 21.28 4.10 7.51
N ASN A 191 20.02 4.50 7.57
CA ASN A 191 19.31 5.08 6.46
C ASN A 191 19.12 6.60 6.63
N LYS A 192 18.83 7.29 5.53
CA LYS A 192 18.57 8.74 5.52
C LYS A 192 17.07 9.00 5.37
N PRO A 193 16.47 9.89 6.17
CA PRO A 193 15.04 10.20 6.10
C PRO A 193 14.75 11.23 4.99
N ILE A 194 15.27 11.00 3.78
CA ILE A 194 15.10 11.91 2.63
C ILE A 194 13.95 11.42 1.78
N ASP A 195 13.12 12.34 1.28
CA ASP A 195 11.94 12.06 0.46
C ASP A 195 10.90 11.18 1.19
N VAL A 196 10.83 11.31 2.52
CA VAL A 196 9.87 10.63 3.39
C VAL A 196 9.07 11.69 4.14
N ASP A 197 7.76 11.76 3.89
CA ASP A 197 6.86 12.76 4.49
C ASP A 197 6.53 12.42 5.95
N TYR A 198 6.30 11.14 6.23
CA TYR A 198 6.06 10.63 7.57
C TYR A 198 7.17 9.66 7.97
N VAL A 199 8.18 10.21 8.66
CA VAL A 199 9.35 9.47 9.13
C VAL A 199 9.01 8.72 10.41
N ILE A 200 9.20 7.40 10.39
CA ILE A 200 9.04 6.54 11.57
C ILE A 200 10.41 5.94 11.90
N PRO A 201 11.14 6.48 12.88
CA PRO A 201 12.41 5.90 13.30
C PRO A 201 12.19 4.53 13.93
N GLY A 202 12.78 3.47 13.40
CA GLY A 202 12.57 2.13 13.95
C GLY A 202 13.34 1.03 13.22
N ASN A 203 13.39 -0.13 13.86
CA ASN A 203 14.01 -1.35 13.32
C ASN A 203 13.28 -1.86 12.07
N ASP A 204 13.99 -2.09 10.98
CA ASP A 204 13.47 -2.65 9.72
C ASP A 204 13.90 -4.11 9.43
N ASP A 205 14.68 -4.72 10.32
CA ASP A 205 15.18 -6.10 10.21
C ASP A 205 14.35 -7.11 11.01
N SER A 206 13.80 -6.70 12.15
CA SER A 206 13.06 -7.59 13.05
C SER A 206 11.68 -7.93 12.48
N ILE A 207 11.41 -9.23 12.30
CA ILE A 207 10.07 -9.72 11.92
C ILE A 207 9.00 -9.23 12.90
N ARG A 208 9.31 -9.17 14.21
CA ARG A 208 8.36 -8.70 15.23
C ARG A 208 8.03 -7.22 15.05
N ALA A 209 9.04 -6.38 14.78
CA ALA A 209 8.83 -4.95 14.52
C ALA A 209 8.05 -4.73 13.23
N LEU A 210 8.44 -5.40 12.13
CA LEU A 210 7.74 -5.34 10.85
C LEU A 210 6.26 -5.78 10.97
N THR A 211 6.00 -6.81 11.77
CA THR A 211 4.64 -7.28 12.07
C THR A 211 3.84 -6.24 12.84
N LEU A 212 4.43 -5.64 13.88
CA LEU A 212 3.79 -4.56 14.63
C LEU A 212 3.41 -3.40 13.70
N TYR A 213 4.32 -2.92 12.85
CA TYR A 213 4.01 -1.83 11.92
C TYR A 213 2.88 -2.21 10.96
N CYS A 214 3.00 -3.35 10.27
CA CYS A 214 2.03 -3.77 9.26
C CYS A 214 0.62 -3.97 9.86
N GLN A 215 0.53 -4.62 11.02
CA GLN A 215 -0.75 -4.85 11.72
C GLN A 215 -1.40 -3.53 12.13
N SER A 216 -0.59 -2.58 12.58
CA SER A 216 -1.06 -1.27 13.03
C SER A 216 -1.51 -0.39 11.87
N PHE A 217 -0.75 -0.38 10.77
CA PHE A 217 -1.17 0.29 9.53
C PHE A 217 -2.46 -0.32 8.97
N ALA A 218 -2.53 -1.65 8.87
CA ALA A 218 -3.75 -2.33 8.42
C ALA A 218 -4.94 -2.07 9.36
N GLY A 219 -4.71 -2.03 10.67
CA GLY A 219 -5.70 -1.66 11.68
C GLY A 219 -6.24 -0.24 11.47
N ALA A 220 -5.35 0.75 11.29
CA ALA A 220 -5.74 2.13 11.02
C ALA A 220 -6.53 2.29 9.71
N ILE A 221 -6.18 1.53 8.67
CA ILE A 221 -6.91 1.49 7.40
C ILE A 221 -8.32 0.93 7.57
N LEU A 222 -8.45 -0.19 8.28
CA LEU A 222 -9.75 -0.82 8.55
C LEU A 222 -10.63 0.08 9.41
N GLU A 223 -10.07 0.71 10.45
CA GLU A 223 -10.78 1.67 11.29
C GLU A 223 -11.26 2.88 10.48
N GLY A 224 -10.41 3.44 9.62
CA GLY A 224 -10.76 4.55 8.73
C GLY A 224 -11.86 4.18 7.72
N LYS A 225 -11.84 2.96 7.18
CA LYS A 225 -12.94 2.45 6.33
C LYS A 225 -14.24 2.26 7.12
N ALA A 226 -14.15 1.80 8.36
CA ALA A 226 -15.31 1.53 9.21
C ALA A 226 -15.99 2.81 9.74
N SER A 227 -15.24 3.88 10.02
CA SER A 227 -15.80 5.16 10.48
C SER A 227 -16.77 5.75 9.47
N VAL A 228 -16.44 5.70 8.19
CA VAL A 228 -17.31 6.15 7.08
C VAL A 228 -18.64 5.38 7.06
N ILE A 229 -18.58 4.06 7.24
CA ILE A 229 -19.80 3.22 7.27
C ILE A 229 -20.67 3.62 8.47
N LYS A 230 -20.04 3.83 9.63
CA LYS A 230 -20.75 4.24 10.85
C LYS A 230 -21.41 5.61 10.69
N GLU A 231 -20.74 6.58 10.08
CA GLU A 231 -21.30 7.90 9.79
C GLU A 231 -22.48 7.81 8.80
N LEU A 232 -22.37 6.99 7.76
CA LEU A 232 -23.45 6.77 6.79
C LEU A 232 -24.68 6.07 7.40
N VAL A 233 -24.47 5.13 8.33
CA VAL A 233 -25.55 4.41 9.03
C VAL A 233 -26.16 5.24 10.17
N GLY A 234 -25.36 6.07 10.84
CA GLY A 234 -25.80 6.99 11.89
C GLY A 234 -26.65 8.15 11.36
N ASN A 235 -26.35 8.65 10.16
CA ASN A 235 -27.15 9.67 9.48
C ASN A 235 -28.33 9.06 8.70
N LYS A 236 -29.35 8.57 9.44
CA LYS A 236 -30.64 8.09 8.87
C LYS A 236 -31.40 9.13 8.02
N GLU A 237 -30.98 10.40 8.00
CA GLU A 237 -31.59 11.42 7.13
C GLU A 237 -31.03 11.41 5.69
N VAL A 238 -29.81 10.93 5.46
CA VAL A 238 -29.20 10.92 4.10
C VAL A 238 -29.70 9.72 3.27
N ALA A 239 -30.07 8.61 3.93
CA ALA A 239 -30.68 7.45 3.26
C ALA A 239 -32.03 7.77 2.57
N LYS A 240 -32.77 8.80 3.04
CA LYS A 240 -34.00 9.27 2.39
C LYS A 240 -33.75 10.11 1.12
N ALA A 241 -32.57 10.70 0.96
CA ALA A 241 -32.24 11.50 -0.22
C ALA A 241 -31.83 10.65 -1.44
N VAL A 242 -31.31 9.44 -1.23
CA VAL A 242 -30.88 8.53 -2.30
C VAL A 242 -32.05 7.71 -2.88
N GLY A 243 -33.20 7.67 -2.20
CA GLY A 243 -34.40 6.92 -2.61
C GLY A 243 -35.32 7.63 -3.62
N LYS A 244 -35.11 8.91 -3.94
CA LYS A 244 -35.87 9.58 -5.01
C LYS A 244 -35.12 9.48 -6.33
N LYS A 245 -35.46 8.46 -7.13
CA LYS A 245 -35.20 8.45 -8.58
C LYS A 245 -35.57 9.81 -9.18
N PRO A 246 -34.71 10.44 -10.00
CA PRO A 246 -35.14 11.57 -10.82
C PRO A 246 -36.20 11.05 -11.79
N ALA A 247 -37.39 11.65 -11.76
CA ALA A 247 -38.43 11.40 -12.73
C ALA A 247 -37.88 11.64 -14.14
N ALA A 248 -38.00 10.62 -15.00
CA ALA A 248 -37.63 10.69 -16.39
C ALA A 248 -38.32 11.89 -17.06
N LYS A 249 -37.55 12.87 -17.53
CA LYS A 249 -38.04 13.88 -18.46
C LYS A 249 -38.40 13.16 -19.76
N LYS A 250 -39.69 13.06 -20.06
CA LYS A 250 -40.19 12.61 -21.37
C LYS A 250 -39.59 13.52 -22.45
N ALA A 251 -38.84 12.93 -23.37
CA ALA A 251 -38.43 13.58 -24.60
C ALA A 251 -39.68 13.84 -25.45
N VAL A 252 -39.96 15.10 -25.76
CA VAL A 252 -40.98 15.50 -26.72
C VAL A 252 -40.47 15.15 -28.11
N VAL A 253 -41.04 14.11 -28.71
CA VAL A 253 -40.87 13.79 -30.12
C VAL A 253 -41.62 14.85 -30.92
N LYS A 254 -40.88 15.72 -31.63
CA LYS A 254 -41.46 16.57 -32.68
C LYS A 254 -41.69 15.70 -33.92
N THR A 255 -42.93 15.29 -34.14
CA THR A 255 -43.41 14.88 -35.46
C THR A 255 -43.42 16.12 -36.36
N LYS A 256 -42.62 16.10 -37.43
CA LYS A 256 -42.85 16.98 -38.58
C LYS A 256 -43.86 16.27 -39.48
N ASP A 257 -45.07 16.79 -39.49
CA ASP A 257 -46.08 16.46 -40.49
C ASP A 257 -45.58 16.87 -41.87
N ALA A 258 -45.60 15.89 -42.78
CA ALA A 258 -45.63 16.12 -44.20
C ALA A 258 -47.07 16.45 -44.59
N SER A 259 -47.36 17.73 -44.85
CA SER A 259 -48.53 18.14 -45.62
C SER A 259 -48.10 18.47 -47.04
N LYS A 260 -48.67 17.72 -47.98
CA LYS A 260 -48.85 18.12 -49.38
C LYS A 260 -49.87 19.26 -49.42
N GLU A 261 -49.62 20.26 -50.26
CA GLU A 261 -50.52 20.78 -51.31
C GLU A 261 -50.03 22.14 -51.80
N GLY A 262 -49.94 22.30 -53.13
CA GLY A 262 -49.50 23.50 -53.84
C GLY A 262 -48.53 23.19 -54.97
#